data_AF-A0A913Y6P6-F1
#
_entry.id   AF-A0A913Y6P6-F1
#
_cell.length_a   1.000
_cell.length_b   1.000
_cell.length_c   1.000
_cell.angle_alpha   90.00
_cell.angle_beta   90.00
_cell.angle_gamma   90.00
#
_symmetry.space_group_name_H-M   'P 1'
#
loop_
_entity.id
_entity.type
_entity.pdbx_description
1 polymer ?
#
loop_
_entity_poly.entity_id
_entity_poly.type
_entity_poly.pdbx_seq_one_letter_code
_entity_poly.pdbx_strand_id
1 'polypeptide(L)'
;MGSRARSTAKCYLREIRKSFRWCQIRKVPTVIPFCTSILTMYLFELSTDRRSGNTISRCHAALKWLHCFCPLATMNPLDNGICRNLVESARRAKKAPVKKKEHLSSAIIRETIDMYGSTDANDYV
;
A
#
# COMPACT_ATOMS: atom_id res chain seq x y z
N MET A 1 10.71 15.60 -17.16
CA MET A 1 10.17 15.92 -15.81
C MET A 1 8.62 15.90 -15.74
N GLY A 2 7.91 15.13 -16.58
CA GLY A 2 6.47 15.35 -16.83
C GLY A 2 5.46 14.27 -16.41
N SER A 3 5.82 13.21 -15.67
CA SER A 3 4.89 12.08 -15.44
C SER A 3 3.96 12.21 -14.22
N ARG A 4 4.10 13.25 -13.39
CA ARG A 4 3.33 13.40 -12.14
C ARG A 4 2.76 14.81 -12.00
N ALA A 5 1.55 14.90 -11.45
CA ALA A 5 0.95 16.18 -11.08
C ALA A 5 1.84 16.95 -10.09
N ARG A 6 1.82 18.28 -10.18
CA ARG A 6 2.67 19.17 -9.34
C ARG A 6 2.46 18.95 -7.84
N SER A 7 1.22 18.70 -7.43
CA SER A 7 0.85 18.36 -6.05
C SER A 7 1.50 17.05 -5.57
N THR A 8 1.48 16.02 -6.41
CA THR A 8 2.14 14.73 -6.15
C THR A 8 3.66 14.89 -6.05
N ALA A 9 4.28 15.61 -7.00
CA ALA A 9 5.71 15.87 -6.98
C ALA A 9 6.13 16.61 -5.70
N LYS A 10 5.39 17.65 -5.29
CA LYS A 10 5.62 18.35 -4.02
C LYS A 10 5.51 17.40 -2.82
N CYS A 11 4.54 16.49 -2.84
CA CYS A 11 4.41 15.50 -1.78
C CYS A 11 5.58 14.51 -1.76
N TYR A 12 6.04 14.04 -2.91
CA TYR A 12 7.18 13.13 -3.02
C TYR A 12 8.47 13.79 -2.54
N LEU A 13 8.72 15.05 -2.93
CA LEU A 13 9.87 15.81 -2.44
C LEU A 13 9.91 15.91 -0.91
N ARG A 14 8.75 16.01 -0.24
CA ARG A 14 8.71 15.98 1.23
C ARG A 14 9.14 14.63 1.79
N GLU A 15 8.65 13.52 1.24
CA GLU A 15 9.05 12.19 1.72
C GLU A 15 10.53 11.89 1.42
N ILE A 16 11.03 12.32 0.26
CA ILE A 16 12.46 12.23 -0.09
C ILE A 16 13.31 13.01 0.93
N ARG A 17 12.94 14.26 1.26
CA ARG A 17 13.69 15.03 2.28
C ARG A 17 13.74 14.32 3.62
N LYS A 18 12.66 13.64 4.03
CA LYS A 18 12.65 12.86 5.27
C LYS A 18 13.60 11.66 5.19
N SER A 19 13.71 10.98 4.06
CA SER A 19 14.65 9.86 3.92
C SER A 19 16.10 10.32 3.99
N PHE A 20 16.44 11.46 3.35
CA PHE A 20 17.78 12.05 3.47
C PHE A 20 18.10 12.46 4.91
N ARG A 21 17.14 13.09 5.60
CA ARG A 21 17.30 13.42 7.02
C ARG A 21 17.52 12.16 7.87
N TRP A 22 16.77 11.09 7.61
CA TRP A 22 16.98 9.81 8.28
C TRP A 22 18.38 9.25 8.02
N CYS A 23 18.87 9.34 6.78
CA CYS A 23 20.22 8.90 6.44
C CYS A 23 21.29 9.67 7.22
N GLN A 24 21.13 10.99 7.33
CA GLN A 24 22.03 11.86 8.12
C GLN A 24 22.03 11.48 9.60
N ILE A 25 20.84 11.29 10.20
CA ILE A 25 20.70 10.89 11.61
C ILE A 25 21.35 9.53 11.87
N ARG A 26 21.15 8.56 10.97
CA ARG A 26 21.70 7.21 11.07
C ARG A 26 23.15 7.09 10.57
N LYS A 27 23.76 8.19 10.12
CA LYS A 27 25.11 8.26 9.54
C LYS A 27 25.34 7.23 8.42
N VAL A 28 24.32 6.96 7.61
CA VAL A 28 24.43 6.07 6.45
C VAL A 28 24.70 6.87 5.17
N PRO A 29 25.43 6.31 4.19
CA PRO A 29 25.78 7.02 2.96
C PRO A 29 24.54 7.47 2.16
N THR A 30 24.55 8.72 1.71
CA THR A 30 23.50 9.31 0.85
C THR A 30 23.91 9.34 -0.62
N VAL A 31 24.36 8.21 -1.16
CA VAL A 31 24.81 8.08 -2.55
C VAL A 31 23.69 7.52 -3.41
N ILE A 32 23.23 8.25 -4.44
CA ILE A 32 22.21 7.78 -5.39
C ILE A 32 22.89 6.99 -6.53
N PRO A 33 22.38 5.81 -6.91
CA PRO A 33 21.20 5.15 -6.35
C PRO A 33 21.49 4.58 -4.96
N PHE A 34 20.54 4.74 -4.03
CA PHE A 34 20.65 4.12 -2.71
C PHE A 34 20.72 2.60 -2.87
N CYS A 35 21.55 1.95 -2.07
CA CYS A 35 21.55 0.50 -2.05
C CYS A 35 20.25 -0.05 -1.44
N THR A 36 19.83 -1.22 -1.92
CA THR A 36 18.58 -1.86 -1.50
C THR A 36 18.49 -2.09 0.01
N SER A 37 19.62 -2.35 0.68
CA SER A 37 19.68 -2.56 2.13
C SER A 37 19.33 -1.28 2.91
N ILE A 38 19.88 -0.12 2.54
CA ILE A 38 19.55 1.17 3.15
C ILE A 38 18.06 1.49 2.99
N LEU A 39 17.52 1.28 1.79
CA LEU A 39 16.11 1.51 1.49
C LEU A 39 15.19 0.58 2.26
N THR A 40 15.56 -0.70 2.39
CA THR A 40 14.81 -1.68 3.17
C THR A 40 14.82 -1.32 4.66
N MET A 41 15.97 -0.95 5.23
CA MET A 41 16.07 -0.50 6.61
C MET A 41 15.19 0.72 6.88
N TYR A 42 15.23 1.71 5.99
CA TYR A 42 14.38 2.90 6.11
C TYR A 42 12.89 2.56 6.08
N LEU A 43 12.46 1.75 5.10
CA LEU A 43 11.06 1.32 4.99
C LEU A 43 10.62 0.48 6.19
N PHE A 44 11.53 -0.31 6.76
CA PHE A 44 11.25 -1.14 7.92
C PHE A 44 11.01 -0.27 9.15
N GLU A 45 11.85 0.73 9.39
CA GLU A 45 11.65 1.67 10.50
C GLU A 45 10.36 2.48 10.35
N LEU A 46 9.99 2.88 9.12
CA LEU A 46 8.69 3.49 8.87
C LEU A 46 7.51 2.54 9.13
N SER A 47 7.73 1.24 8.93
CA SER A 47 6.70 0.22 9.15
C SER A 47 6.46 -0.04 10.64
N THR A 48 7.49 0.03 11.48
CA THR A 48 7.39 -0.14 12.94
C THR A 48 6.87 1.12 13.64
N ASP A 49 7.04 2.31 13.05
CA ASP A 49 6.48 3.57 13.54
C ASP A 49 4.92 3.61 13.45
N ARG A 50 4.25 4.55 14.12
CA ARG A 50 2.77 4.72 14.12
C ARG A 50 2.19 5.27 12.80
N ARG A 51 2.95 5.22 11.70
CA ARG A 51 2.55 5.75 10.39
C ARG A 51 1.53 4.87 9.69
N SER A 52 0.54 5.47 9.03
CA SER A 52 -0.44 4.71 8.24
C SER A 52 0.20 3.94 7.08
N GLY A 53 -0.40 2.81 6.67
CA GLY A 53 0.05 2.02 5.51
C GLY A 53 0.15 2.87 4.23
N ASN A 54 -0.81 3.78 4.01
CA ASN A 54 -0.80 4.72 2.89
C ASN A 54 0.42 5.66 2.90
N THR A 55 0.89 6.06 4.08
CA THR A 55 2.10 6.88 4.21
C THR A 55 3.33 6.11 3.75
N ILE A 56 3.44 4.83 4.14
CA ILE A 56 4.56 3.96 3.78
C ILE A 56 4.56 3.69 2.27
N SER A 57 3.41 3.37 1.68
CA SER A 57 3.27 3.21 0.22
C SER A 57 3.66 4.48 -0.53
N ARG A 58 3.30 5.66 -0.01
CA ARG A 58 3.70 6.93 -0.59
C ARG A 58 5.20 7.19 -0.49
N CYS A 59 5.84 6.83 0.62
CA CYS A 59 7.30 6.91 0.75
C CYS A 59 7.99 5.99 -0.26
N HIS A 60 7.54 4.73 -0.40
CA HIS A 60 8.06 3.79 -1.40
C HIS A 60 7.94 4.37 -2.82
N ALA A 61 6.77 4.88 -3.20
CA ALA A 61 6.56 5.48 -4.51
C ALA A 61 7.43 6.73 -4.75
N ALA A 62 7.61 7.58 -3.74
CA ALA A 62 8.45 8.77 -3.83
C ALA A 62 9.93 8.41 -4.02
N LEU A 63 10.43 7.42 -3.28
CA LEU A 63 11.79 6.92 -3.42
C LEU A 63 12.00 6.20 -4.75
N LYS A 64 11.03 5.42 -5.20
CA LYS A 64 11.06 4.81 -6.52
C LYS A 64 11.15 5.89 -7.61
N TRP A 65 10.34 6.95 -7.50
CA TRP A 65 10.37 8.09 -8.41
C TRP A 65 11.71 8.84 -8.40
N LEU A 66 12.34 9.04 -7.24
CA LEU A 66 13.68 9.61 -7.14
C LEU A 66 14.70 8.81 -7.97
N HIS A 67 14.68 7.49 -7.84
CA HIS A 67 15.64 6.61 -8.51
C HIS A 67 15.39 6.50 -10.02
N CYS A 68 14.20 6.86 -10.52
CA CYS A 68 13.96 6.99 -11.97
C CYS A 68 14.79 8.09 -12.64
N PHE A 69 15.33 9.04 -11.88
CA PHE A 69 16.22 10.09 -12.42
C PHE A 69 17.69 9.67 -12.45
N CYS A 70 18.04 8.46 -12.02
CA CYS A 70 19.41 7.97 -12.05
C CYS A 70 19.68 7.23 -13.37
N PRO A 71 20.45 7.82 -14.31
CA PRO A 71 20.67 7.22 -15.63
C PRO A 71 21.60 5.99 -15.59
N LEU A 72 22.32 5.78 -14.48
CA LEU A 72 23.29 4.70 -14.31
C LEU A 72 22.70 3.44 -13.67
N ALA A 73 21.45 3.51 -13.18
CA ALA A 73 20.81 2.37 -12.53
C ALA A 73 20.15 1.47 -13.59
N THR A 74 20.69 0.27 -13.79
CA THR A 74 20.09 -0.76 -14.67
C THR A 74 18.72 -1.21 -14.15
N MET A 75 18.50 -1.15 -12.84
CA MET A 75 17.22 -1.43 -12.19
C MET A 75 16.98 -0.48 -11.01
N ASN A 76 15.70 -0.18 -10.74
CA ASN A 76 15.33 0.59 -9.57
C ASN A 76 15.48 -0.28 -8.30
N PRO A 77 16.22 0.16 -7.26
CA PRO A 77 16.43 -0.65 -6.06
C PRO A 77 15.11 -0.96 -5.31
N LEU A 78 14.07 -0.14 -5.49
CA LEU A 78 12.75 -0.34 -4.87
C LEU A 78 11.90 -1.40 -5.59
N ASP A 79 12.33 -1.89 -6.76
CA ASP A 79 11.69 -3.01 -7.46
C ASP A 79 12.09 -4.38 -6.92
N ASN A 80 13.08 -4.42 -6.02
CA ASN A 80 13.44 -5.61 -5.28
C ASN A 80 12.24 -6.15 -4.47
N GLY A 81 12.07 -7.48 -4.49
CA GLY A 81 10.97 -8.16 -3.81
C GLY A 81 10.90 -7.88 -2.31
N ILE A 82 12.04 -7.67 -1.64
CA ILE A 82 12.10 -7.36 -0.20
C ILE A 82 11.40 -6.02 0.08
N CYS A 83 11.74 -4.96 -0.65
CA CYS A 83 11.09 -3.65 -0.49
C CYS A 83 9.59 -3.72 -0.78
N ARG A 84 9.17 -4.46 -1.82
CA ARG A 84 7.76 -4.64 -2.18
C ARG A 84 6.98 -5.38 -1.09
N ASN A 85 7.52 -6.51 -0.63
CA ASN A 85 6.89 -7.35 0.39
C ASN A 85 6.73 -6.60 1.71
N LEU A 86 7.72 -5.78 2.08
CA LEU A 86 7.68 -4.96 3.29
C LEU A 86 6.60 -3.87 3.25
N VAL A 87 6.41 -3.21 2.11
CA VAL A 87 5.33 -2.22 1.95
C VAL A 87 3.97 -2.90 2.02
N GLU A 88 3.81 -4.05 1.36
CA GLU A 88 2.56 -4.81 1.39
C GLU A 88 2.27 -5.42 2.76
N SER A 89 3.28 -5.89 3.49
CA SER A 89 3.10 -6.37 4.87
C SER A 89 2.70 -5.22 5.79
N ALA A 90 3.36 -4.06 5.70
CA ALA A 90 3.02 -2.89 6.49
C ALA A 90 1.60 -2.37 6.18
N ARG A 91 1.19 -2.41 4.90
CA ARG A 91 -0.17 -2.04 4.49
C ARG A 91 -1.21 -2.98 5.08
N ARG A 92 -0.96 -4.29 5.08
CA ARG A 92 -1.84 -5.31 5.67
C ARG A 92 -1.94 -5.18 7.18
N ALA A 93 -0.81 -5.05 7.86
CA ALA A 93 -0.76 -4.92 9.32
C ALA A 93 -1.52 -3.69 9.84
N LYS A 94 -1.56 -2.60 9.04
CA LYS A 94 -2.20 -1.34 9.42
C LYS A 94 -3.59 -1.14 8.81
N LYS A 95 -4.09 -2.13 8.07
CA LYS A 95 -5.47 -2.12 7.58
C LYS A 95 -6.38 -2.57 8.72
N ALA A 96 -7.50 -1.88 8.89
CA ALA A 96 -8.53 -2.36 9.81
C ALA A 96 -8.93 -3.81 9.45
N PRO A 97 -9.28 -4.63 10.44
CA PRO A 97 -9.85 -5.94 10.18
C PRO A 97 -10.99 -5.83 9.17
N VAL A 98 -11.04 -6.77 8.22
CA VAL A 98 -12.15 -6.83 7.28
C VAL A 98 -13.41 -7.14 8.08
N LYS A 99 -14.27 -6.14 8.25
CA LYS A 99 -15.64 -6.37 8.74
C LYS A 99 -16.34 -7.18 7.64
N LYS A 100 -16.51 -8.49 7.88
CA LYS A 100 -17.36 -9.31 7.02
C LYS A 100 -18.76 -8.70 7.06
N LYS A 101 -19.43 -8.65 5.91
CA LYS A 101 -20.85 -8.31 5.89
C LYS A 101 -21.58 -9.30 6.79
N GLU A 102 -22.56 -8.81 7.54
CA GLU A 102 -23.43 -9.66 8.31
C GLU A 102 -24.07 -10.68 7.36
N HIS A 103 -24.12 -11.94 7.77
CA HIS A 103 -24.78 -12.97 7.00
C HIS A 103 -26.27 -12.61 6.92
N LEU A 104 -26.89 -12.78 5.74
CA LEU A 104 -28.34 -12.69 5.64
C LEU A 104 -28.94 -13.72 6.60
N SER A 105 -29.86 -13.28 7.45
CA SER A 105 -30.55 -14.14 8.41
C SER A 105 -31.29 -15.25 7.67
N SER A 106 -31.27 -16.47 8.22
CA SER A 106 -32.06 -17.59 7.70
C SER A 106 -33.56 -17.26 7.60
N ALA A 107 -34.04 -16.34 8.45
CA ALA A 107 -35.41 -15.84 8.39
C ALA A 107 -35.70 -15.08 7.08
N ILE A 108 -34.79 -14.21 6.63
CA ILE A 108 -34.95 -13.44 5.38
C ILE A 108 -34.87 -14.38 4.18
N ILE A 109 -33.97 -15.37 4.24
CA ILE A 109 -33.85 -16.39 3.19
C ILE A 109 -35.16 -17.18 3.09
N ARG A 110 -35.72 -17.60 4.23
CA ARG A 110 -36.97 -18.35 4.29
C ARG A 110 -38.17 -17.53 3.82
N GLU A 111 -38.29 -16.29 4.28
CA GLU A 111 -39.35 -15.36 3.85
C GLU A 111 -39.30 -15.12 2.34
N THR A 112 -38.10 -15.00 1.76
CA THR A 112 -37.95 -14.87 0.30
C THR A 112 -38.39 -16.15 -0.42
N ILE A 113 -38.03 -17.33 0.10
CA ILE A 113 -38.46 -18.61 -0.49
C ILE A 113 -39.98 -18.75 -0.41
N ASP A 114 -40.59 -18.43 0.72
CA ASP A 114 -42.03 -18.58 0.92
C ASP A 114 -42.83 -17.59 0.04
N MET A 115 -42.33 -16.37 -0.13
CA MET A 115 -42.96 -15.32 -0.94
C MET A 115 -42.99 -15.64 -2.44
N TYR A 116 -41.92 -16.25 -2.97
CA TYR A 116 -41.79 -16.55 -4.40
C TYR A 116 -42.03 -18.03 -4.76
N GLY A 117 -42.01 -18.94 -3.77
CA GLY A 117 -42.25 -20.37 -3.97
C GLY A 117 -43.72 -20.77 -3.91
N SER A 118 -44.61 -19.87 -3.49
CA SER A 118 -46.04 -20.15 -3.35
C SER A 118 -46.85 -19.97 -4.65
N THR A 119 -46.22 -19.58 -5.77
CA THR A 119 -46.93 -19.22 -7.01
C THR A 119 -47.14 -20.38 -7.99
N ASP A 120 -46.61 -21.58 -7.74
CA ASP A 120 -46.67 -22.71 -8.70
C ASP A 120 -47.45 -23.95 -8.22
N ALA A 121 -48.28 -23.84 -7.16
CA ALA A 121 -48.88 -25.02 -6.53
C ALA A 121 -50.41 -25.11 -6.56
N ASN A 122 -51.15 -24.29 -7.33
CA ASN A 122 -52.62 -24.39 -7.31
C ASN A 122 -53.38 -24.17 -8.63
N ASP A 123 -52.73 -24.29 -9.78
CA ASP A 123 -53.44 -24.49 -11.05
C ASP A 123 -53.16 -25.93 -11.50
N TYR A 124 -54.13 -26.83 -11.25
CA TYR A 124 -54.45 -28.09 -11.94
C TYR A 124 -55.08 -29.07 -10.93
N VAL A 125 -56.36 -29.37 -11.21
CA VAL A 125 -57.30 -30.38 -10.65
C VAL A 125 -58.37 -29.80 -9.73
#